data_AF-A0A847XEU5-F1
#
_entry.id   AF-A0A847XEU5-F1
#
_cell.length_a   1.000
_cell.length_b   1.000
_cell.length_c   1.000
_cell.angle_alpha   90.00
_cell.angle_beta   90.00
_cell.angle_gamma   90.00
#
_symmetry.space_group_name_H-M   'P 1'
#
loop_
_entity.id
_entity.type
_entity.pdbx_description
1 polymer ?
#
loop_
_entity_poly.entity_id
_entity_poly.type
_entity_poly.pdbx_seq_one_letter_code
_entity_poly.pdbx_strand_id
1 'polypeptide(L)'
;MRKEATLEQWKELYEVAANIKELKPWDYLWDIDIITLALPNREPICCSIMGGGGECFGVLAYIGYDAINDFYNMLERDDIPPEQMYRYQDNNVIACYFGSRDELTSRELKIIKDLGLKFRGKNNWIYFHSFKKGYAPYILDQEEVLQETEILKHLYMSLTAYIKKGLEVDFEKGNTLMRMYNPKDELWMNFEAPLQIPEKRHIAPVLEDELLISKLGKMKQIKRVWELDIAYLGSIINDKKYERPVFGRVCILGDSETGIVINQNMVAPTDDDIQTIFNVVIPPIMELGKPQKILVRDEYIYYILKDLCHRTKIKLEIKGRLNVVDSFIHEFSTFGF
;
A
#
# COMPACT_ATOMS: atom_id res chain seq x y z
N MET A 1 -21.32 -2.92 -4.66
CA MET A 1 -21.53 -3.10 -6.11
C MET A 1 -20.86 -1.95 -6.79
N ARG A 2 -19.72 -2.21 -7.44
CA ARG A 2 -18.96 -1.24 -8.21
C ARG A 2 -19.82 -0.51 -9.24
N LYS A 3 -19.73 0.82 -9.27
CA LYS A 3 -20.38 1.67 -10.27
C LYS A 3 -19.35 2.25 -11.22
N GLU A 4 -19.63 2.21 -12.51
CA GLU A 4 -18.72 2.72 -13.54
C GLU A 4 -18.96 4.20 -13.80
N ALA A 5 -17.87 4.96 -14.01
CA ALA A 5 -17.94 6.36 -14.42
C ALA A 5 -18.51 6.50 -15.84
N THR A 6 -19.14 7.64 -16.11
CA THR A 6 -19.58 8.01 -17.45
C THR A 6 -18.41 8.45 -18.32
N LEU A 7 -18.59 8.50 -19.64
CA LEU A 7 -17.55 9.00 -20.55
C LEU A 7 -17.22 10.46 -20.26
N GLU A 8 -18.18 11.28 -19.85
CA GLU A 8 -17.96 12.69 -19.48
C GLU A 8 -17.06 12.82 -18.24
N GLN A 9 -17.28 11.99 -17.22
CA GLN A 9 -16.45 11.98 -16.02
C GLN A 9 -15.01 11.54 -16.34
N TRP A 10 -14.87 10.49 -17.17
CA TRP A 10 -13.56 10.09 -17.66
C TRP A 10 -12.90 11.19 -18.49
N LYS A 11 -13.65 11.85 -19.38
CA LYS A 11 -13.12 12.93 -20.22
C LYS A 11 -12.50 14.04 -19.38
N GLU A 12 -13.20 14.47 -18.33
CA GLU A 12 -12.71 15.51 -17.41
C GLU A 12 -11.42 15.09 -16.71
N LEU A 13 -11.34 13.84 -16.26
CA LEU A 13 -10.14 13.28 -15.65
C LEU A 13 -8.94 13.26 -16.62
N TYR A 14 -9.15 12.77 -17.86
CA TYR A 14 -8.10 12.74 -18.89
C TYR A 14 -7.63 14.14 -19.29
N GLU A 15 -8.54 15.13 -19.34
CA GLU A 15 -8.19 16.52 -19.64
C GLU A 15 -7.26 17.13 -18.58
N VAL A 16 -7.56 16.96 -17.30
CA VAL A 16 -6.69 17.48 -16.23
C VAL A 16 -5.35 16.74 -16.18
N ALA A 17 -5.34 15.41 -16.37
CA ALA A 17 -4.11 14.63 -16.41
C ALA A 17 -3.19 15.05 -17.58
N ALA A 18 -3.77 15.32 -18.75
CA ALA A 18 -3.03 15.85 -19.90
C ALA A 18 -2.42 17.22 -19.59
N ASN A 19 -3.14 18.11 -18.92
CA ASN A 19 -2.60 19.41 -18.52
C ASN A 19 -1.43 19.29 -17.53
N ILE A 20 -1.48 18.37 -16.58
CA ILE A 20 -0.36 18.08 -15.67
C ILE A 20 0.83 17.56 -16.46
N LYS A 21 0.61 16.64 -17.40
CA LYS A 21 1.69 16.09 -18.24
C LYS A 21 2.45 17.16 -19.01
N GLU A 22 1.76 18.17 -19.54
CA GLU A 22 2.38 19.30 -20.25
C GLU A 22 3.26 20.18 -19.33
N LEU A 23 3.03 20.17 -18.01
CA LEU A 23 3.91 20.84 -17.05
C LEU A 23 5.24 20.11 -16.83
N LYS A 24 5.29 18.79 -17.12
CA LYS A 24 6.43 17.90 -16.87
C LYS A 24 6.98 18.02 -15.45
N PRO A 25 6.16 17.79 -14.41
CA PRO A 25 6.56 18.04 -13.02
C PRO A 25 7.78 17.24 -12.57
N TRP A 26 8.00 16.05 -13.13
CA TRP A 26 9.19 15.20 -12.91
C TRP A 26 10.51 15.81 -13.39
N ASP A 27 10.50 16.86 -14.21
CA ASP A 27 11.73 17.60 -14.55
C ASP A 27 12.19 18.48 -13.37
N TYR A 28 11.37 18.62 -12.32
CA TYR A 28 11.59 19.53 -11.18
C TYR A 28 11.45 18.87 -9.80
N LEU A 29 10.90 17.65 -9.73
CA LEU A 29 10.49 17.00 -8.49
C LEU A 29 10.90 15.53 -8.52
N TRP A 30 11.35 15.03 -7.37
CA TRP A 30 11.55 13.62 -7.06
C TRP A 30 10.30 13.01 -6.41
N ASP A 31 10.29 11.69 -6.29
CA ASP A 31 9.19 10.91 -5.71
C ASP A 31 8.95 11.20 -4.22
N ILE A 32 9.96 11.74 -3.52
CA ILE A 32 9.86 12.20 -2.13
C ILE A 32 9.57 13.70 -1.98
N ASP A 33 9.50 14.46 -3.08
CA ASP A 33 9.13 15.88 -3.05
C ASP A 33 7.60 16.01 -3.01
N ILE A 34 7.04 15.92 -1.81
CA ILE A 34 5.59 15.79 -1.61
C ILE A 34 4.84 17.12 -1.84
N ILE A 35 3.71 17.02 -2.54
CA ILE A 35 2.71 18.09 -2.66
C ILE A 35 1.52 17.73 -1.78
N THR A 36 1.22 18.56 -0.78
CA THR A 36 0.17 18.30 0.21
C THR A 36 -1.08 19.09 -0.11
N LEU A 37 -2.22 18.42 -0.25
CA LEU A 37 -3.52 19.04 -0.49
C LEU A 37 -4.37 18.95 0.79
N ALA A 38 -4.49 20.07 1.50
CA ALA A 38 -5.35 20.21 2.67
C ALA A 38 -6.74 20.69 2.23
N LEU A 39 -7.58 19.74 1.82
CA LEU A 39 -8.96 20.00 1.40
C LEU A 39 -9.90 20.05 2.62
N PRO A 40 -10.96 20.88 2.62
CA PRO A 40 -11.87 20.98 3.76
C PRO A 40 -12.52 19.66 4.17
N ASN A 41 -12.73 19.47 5.47
CA ASN A 41 -13.47 18.35 6.09
C ASN A 41 -12.92 16.94 5.82
N ARG A 42 -11.62 16.81 5.55
CA ARG A 42 -10.96 15.51 5.38
C ARG A 42 -9.48 15.58 5.78
N GLU A 43 -8.88 14.41 5.94
CA GLU A 43 -7.43 14.27 6.08
C GLU A 43 -6.70 14.74 4.80
N PRO A 44 -5.43 15.17 4.91
CA PRO A 44 -4.68 15.66 3.77
C PRO A 44 -4.44 14.56 2.72
N ILE A 45 -4.31 14.99 1.47
CA ILE A 45 -3.92 14.13 0.36
C ILE A 45 -2.48 14.50 -0.01
N CYS A 46 -1.57 13.53 0.07
CA CYS A 46 -0.17 13.72 -0.28
C CYS A 46 0.07 13.17 -1.69
N CYS A 47 0.51 14.01 -2.61
CA CYS A 47 0.83 13.62 -3.98
C CYS A 47 2.35 13.44 -4.12
N SER A 48 2.77 12.24 -4.53
CA SER A 48 4.15 11.94 -4.96
C SER A 48 4.23 12.05 -6.49
N ILE A 49 5.28 12.71 -6.99
CA ILE A 49 5.53 12.88 -8.42
C ILE A 49 6.61 11.89 -8.86
N MET A 50 6.23 10.88 -9.64
CA MET A 50 7.17 9.92 -10.21
C MET A 50 7.74 10.41 -11.54
N GLY A 51 8.99 10.06 -11.81
CA GLY A 51 9.63 10.30 -13.11
C GLY A 51 11.03 10.89 -13.04
N GLY A 52 11.47 11.40 -11.89
CA GLY A 52 12.81 11.96 -11.73
C GLY A 52 13.95 10.99 -12.10
N GLY A 53 13.73 9.68 -11.91
CA GLY A 53 14.65 8.62 -12.33
C GLY A 53 14.52 8.16 -13.80
N GLY A 54 13.52 8.64 -14.55
CA GLY A 54 13.39 8.40 -15.99
C GLY A 54 12.72 7.08 -16.43
N GLU A 55 12.36 6.19 -15.50
CA GLU A 55 11.77 4.87 -15.83
C GLU A 55 10.23 4.86 -15.81
N CYS A 56 9.63 5.34 -14.73
CA CYS A 56 8.19 5.37 -14.52
C CYS A 56 7.72 6.80 -14.25
N PHE A 57 6.72 7.27 -15.00
CA PHE A 57 6.18 8.63 -14.88
C PHE A 57 4.74 8.57 -14.39
N GLY A 58 4.43 9.38 -13.39
CA GLY A 58 3.09 9.39 -12.82
C GLY A 58 2.93 10.27 -11.60
N VAL A 59 1.73 10.24 -11.06
CA VAL A 59 1.33 10.89 -9.81
C VAL A 59 0.68 9.80 -8.96
N LEU A 60 1.15 9.63 -7.74
CA LEU A 60 0.46 8.81 -6.73
C LEU A 60 -0.14 9.73 -5.68
N ALA A 61 -1.45 9.66 -5.50
CA ALA A 61 -2.17 10.36 -4.46
C ALA A 61 -2.45 9.42 -3.28
N TYR A 62 -1.80 9.68 -2.16
CA TYR A 62 -2.01 9.04 -0.88
C TYR A 62 -3.07 9.82 -0.10
N ILE A 63 -4.27 9.27 0.01
CA ILE A 63 -5.42 9.95 0.61
C ILE A 63 -5.52 9.56 2.08
N GLY A 64 -5.25 10.52 2.97
CA GLY A 64 -5.27 10.31 4.40
C GLY A 64 -3.93 9.87 5.00
N TYR A 65 -3.86 9.87 6.33
CA TYR A 65 -2.61 9.63 7.05
C TYR A 65 -2.12 8.19 6.96
N ASP A 66 -3.02 7.20 6.92
CA ASP A 66 -2.62 5.80 6.83
C ASP A 66 -1.91 5.49 5.51
N ALA A 67 -2.40 6.05 4.40
CA ALA A 67 -1.83 5.85 3.07
C ALA A 67 -0.42 6.43 2.95
N ILE A 68 -0.20 7.67 3.43
CA ILE A 68 1.12 8.29 3.37
C ILE A 68 2.10 7.67 4.39
N ASN A 69 1.62 7.23 5.56
CA ASN A 69 2.45 6.46 6.50
C ASN A 69 2.95 5.17 5.86
N ASP A 70 2.09 4.43 5.14
CA ASP A 70 2.52 3.20 4.48
C ASP A 70 3.53 3.43 3.36
N PHE A 71 3.45 4.56 2.66
CA PHE A 71 4.49 4.97 1.71
C PHE A 71 5.85 5.16 2.38
N TYR A 72 5.93 5.93 3.47
CA TYR A 72 7.19 6.13 4.19
C TYR A 72 7.70 4.83 4.82
N ASN A 73 6.81 4.03 5.41
CA ASN A 73 7.16 2.72 5.92
C ASN A 73 7.72 1.80 4.81
N MET A 74 7.24 1.91 3.58
CA MET A 74 7.81 1.16 2.46
C MET A 74 9.21 1.65 2.10
N LEU A 75 9.44 2.97 2.08
CA LEU A 75 10.72 3.57 1.73
C LEU A 75 11.83 3.29 2.76
N GLU A 76 11.48 3.22 4.04
CA GLU A 76 12.44 2.99 5.13
C GLU A 76 12.88 1.53 5.26
N ARG A 77 12.33 0.60 4.48
CA ARG A 77 12.57 -0.84 4.61
C ARG A 77 13.45 -1.37 3.49
N ASP A 78 14.73 -1.57 3.78
CA ASP A 78 15.69 -2.26 2.92
C ASP A 78 15.87 -3.75 3.28
N ASP A 79 15.30 -4.17 4.42
CA ASP A 79 15.44 -5.50 4.99
C ASP A 79 14.34 -6.48 4.55
N ILE A 80 13.28 -6.02 3.88
CA ILE A 80 12.18 -6.86 3.38
C ILE A 80 12.43 -7.23 1.90
N PRO A 81 12.12 -8.48 1.46
CA PRO A 81 12.19 -8.84 0.04
C PRO A 81 11.24 -7.99 -0.83
N PRO A 82 11.65 -7.54 -2.03
CA PRO A 82 10.84 -6.67 -2.89
C PRO A 82 9.42 -7.20 -3.18
N GLU A 83 9.28 -8.51 -3.38
CA GLU A 83 8.00 -9.19 -3.63
C GLU A 83 7.04 -9.14 -2.43
N GLN A 84 7.53 -8.78 -1.24
CA GLN A 84 6.73 -8.63 -0.02
C GLN A 84 6.31 -7.18 0.24
N MET A 85 6.78 -6.20 -0.56
CA MET A 85 6.48 -4.78 -0.37
C MET A 85 5.01 -4.43 -0.63
N TYR A 86 4.25 -5.29 -1.33
CA TYR A 86 2.80 -5.15 -1.50
C TYR A 86 2.02 -5.07 -0.16
N ARG A 87 2.64 -5.46 0.96
CA ARG A 87 2.05 -5.30 2.30
C ARG A 87 1.80 -3.86 2.71
N TYR A 88 2.56 -2.92 2.16
CA TYR A 88 2.42 -1.48 2.38
C TYR A 88 1.43 -0.83 1.40
N GLN A 89 0.70 -1.62 0.62
CA GLN A 89 -0.37 -1.09 -0.21
C GLN A 89 -1.59 -0.75 0.66
N ASP A 90 -1.94 0.53 0.70
CA ASP A 90 -3.13 1.03 1.39
C ASP A 90 -4.38 1.02 0.48
N ASN A 91 -5.57 1.16 1.09
CA ASN A 91 -6.86 1.22 0.39
C ASN A 91 -7.16 2.56 -0.27
N ASN A 92 -6.47 3.62 0.14
CA ASN A 92 -6.76 4.99 -0.24
C ASN A 92 -5.60 5.57 -1.07
N VAL A 93 -5.10 4.78 -2.03
CA VAL A 93 -4.10 5.22 -2.99
C VAL A 93 -4.65 5.09 -4.40
N ILE A 94 -4.56 6.18 -5.14
CA ILE A 94 -4.93 6.24 -6.57
C ILE A 94 -3.78 6.88 -7.33
N ALA A 95 -3.57 6.40 -8.55
CA ALA A 95 -2.45 6.83 -9.38
C ALA A 95 -2.90 7.21 -10.78
N CYS A 96 -2.25 8.24 -11.32
CA CYS A 96 -2.27 8.63 -12.71
C CYS A 96 -0.89 8.33 -13.31
N TYR A 97 -0.82 7.44 -14.30
CA TYR A 97 0.43 7.06 -14.95
C TYR A 97 0.54 7.65 -16.36
N PHE A 98 1.78 7.89 -16.78
CA PHE A 98 2.16 8.32 -18.11
C PHE A 98 3.12 7.28 -18.72
N GLY A 99 2.56 6.21 -19.27
CA GLY A 99 3.32 5.03 -19.71
C GLY A 99 3.18 4.73 -21.21
N SER A 100 3.31 3.45 -21.52
CA SER A 100 3.32 2.85 -22.85
C SER A 100 2.06 2.01 -23.08
N ARG A 101 1.73 1.77 -24.34
CA ARG A 101 0.48 1.12 -24.75
C ARG A 101 0.31 -0.29 -24.14
N ASP A 102 1.40 -1.02 -24.03
CA ASP A 102 1.47 -2.41 -23.56
C ASP A 102 1.26 -2.57 -22.05
N GLU A 103 1.29 -1.46 -21.30
CA GLU A 103 0.99 -1.45 -19.86
C GLU A 103 -0.52 -1.35 -19.57
N LEU A 104 -1.33 -0.99 -20.58
CA LEU A 104 -2.77 -0.80 -20.41
C LEU A 104 -3.55 -2.08 -20.68
N THR A 105 -4.56 -2.31 -19.85
CA THR A 105 -5.55 -3.36 -20.07
C THR A 105 -6.46 -3.05 -21.26
N SER A 106 -7.09 -4.09 -21.83
CA SER A 106 -8.11 -3.93 -22.88
C SER A 106 -9.26 -3.00 -22.48
N ARG A 107 -9.56 -2.90 -21.18
CA ARG A 107 -10.64 -2.06 -20.64
C ARG A 107 -10.24 -0.58 -20.64
N GLU A 108 -9.03 -0.27 -20.24
CA GLU A 108 -8.49 1.10 -20.26
C GLU A 108 -8.31 1.58 -21.71
N LEU A 109 -7.79 0.71 -22.59
CA LEU A 109 -7.69 0.99 -24.02
C LEU A 109 -9.05 1.30 -24.66
N LYS A 110 -10.12 0.65 -24.19
CA LYS A 110 -11.48 0.92 -24.66
C LYS A 110 -11.94 2.33 -24.27
N ILE A 111 -11.69 2.77 -23.02
CA ILE A 111 -12.05 4.12 -22.56
C ILE A 111 -11.35 5.17 -23.42
N ILE A 112 -10.04 5.04 -23.65
CA ILE A 112 -9.27 5.95 -24.49
C ILE A 112 -9.87 6.05 -25.90
N LYS A 113 -10.24 4.89 -26.47
CA LYS A 113 -10.88 4.82 -27.80
C LYS A 113 -12.25 5.49 -27.81
N ASP A 114 -13.08 5.22 -26.82
CA ASP A 114 -14.45 5.75 -26.72
C ASP A 114 -14.45 7.27 -26.50
N LEU A 115 -13.41 7.81 -25.84
CA LEU A 115 -13.14 9.25 -25.71
C LEU A 115 -12.57 9.89 -26.99
N GLY A 116 -12.20 9.11 -28.00
CA GLY A 116 -11.58 9.59 -29.23
C GLY A 116 -10.14 10.10 -29.06
N LEU A 117 -9.47 9.76 -27.95
CA LEU A 117 -8.11 10.20 -27.64
C LEU A 117 -7.08 9.42 -28.48
N LYS A 118 -5.96 10.08 -28.79
CA LYS A 118 -4.87 9.49 -29.59
C LYS A 118 -3.54 9.71 -28.90
N PHE A 119 -2.89 8.62 -28.49
CA PHE A 119 -1.56 8.61 -27.92
C PHE A 119 -0.57 7.90 -28.84
N ARG A 120 0.69 8.35 -28.84
CA ARG A 120 1.78 7.77 -29.63
C ARG A 120 3.09 7.85 -28.85
N GLY A 121 3.98 6.88 -29.06
CA GLY A 121 5.27 6.83 -28.38
C GLY A 121 5.20 6.30 -26.95
N LYS A 122 6.37 6.12 -26.35
CA LYS A 122 6.54 5.73 -24.94
C LYS A 122 6.17 6.90 -24.02
N ASN A 123 5.69 6.58 -22.82
CA ASN A 123 5.37 7.52 -21.73
C ASN A 123 4.32 8.59 -22.08
N ASN A 124 3.47 8.29 -23.07
CA ASN A 124 2.44 9.21 -23.56
C ASN A 124 1.02 8.67 -23.32
N TRP A 125 0.87 7.41 -22.91
CA TRP A 125 -0.41 6.79 -22.62
C TRP A 125 -0.80 7.10 -21.18
N ILE A 126 -1.95 7.77 -21.01
CA ILE A 126 -2.50 8.09 -19.69
C ILE A 126 -3.40 6.94 -19.25
N TYR A 127 -3.20 6.43 -18.04
CA TYR A 127 -4.05 5.42 -17.42
C TYR A 127 -4.05 5.59 -15.89
N PHE A 128 -5.02 4.97 -15.23
CA PHE A 128 -5.31 5.24 -13.83
C PHE A 128 -5.57 3.96 -13.06
N HIS A 129 -4.93 3.82 -11.91
CA HIS A 129 -5.07 2.65 -11.05
C HIS A 129 -5.47 3.04 -9.64
N SER A 130 -6.39 2.28 -9.07
CA SER A 130 -6.75 2.29 -7.66
C SER A 130 -6.13 1.08 -6.98
N PHE A 131 -5.54 1.32 -5.82
CA PHE A 131 -4.85 0.34 -4.99
C PHE A 131 -5.71 0.01 -3.78
N LYS A 132 -5.85 -1.28 -3.47
CA LYS A 132 -6.59 -1.77 -2.29
C LYS A 132 -5.84 -2.89 -1.63
N LYS A 133 -5.70 -2.87 -0.30
CA LYS A 133 -4.94 -3.88 0.46
C LYS A 133 -5.44 -5.29 0.10
N GLY A 134 -4.52 -6.17 -0.31
CA GLY A 134 -4.84 -7.54 -0.74
C GLY A 134 -5.39 -7.70 -2.16
N TYR A 135 -5.56 -6.61 -2.91
CA TYR A 135 -6.00 -6.61 -4.31
C TYR A 135 -4.90 -6.13 -5.25
N ALA A 136 -4.86 -6.67 -6.47
CA ALA A 136 -4.00 -6.12 -7.50
C ALA A 136 -4.48 -4.70 -7.91
N PRO A 137 -3.58 -3.83 -8.40
CA PRO A 137 -3.96 -2.54 -8.96
C PRO A 137 -5.03 -2.72 -10.04
N TYR A 138 -6.03 -1.84 -10.03
CA TYR A 138 -7.17 -2.00 -10.89
C TYR A 138 -7.73 -0.66 -11.34
N ILE A 139 -8.40 -0.64 -12.48
CA ILE A 139 -9.02 0.57 -13.03
C ILE A 139 -9.98 1.22 -12.03
N LEU A 140 -10.07 2.56 -12.07
CA LEU A 140 -10.92 3.35 -11.19
C LEU A 140 -12.41 3.04 -11.38
N ASP A 141 -13.18 3.07 -10.29
CA ASP A 141 -14.64 3.15 -10.33
C ASP A 141 -15.14 4.61 -10.39
N GLN A 142 -16.46 4.83 -10.38
CA GLN A 142 -17.01 6.18 -10.52
C GLN A 142 -16.58 7.14 -9.41
N GLU A 143 -16.56 6.67 -8.17
CA GLU A 143 -16.21 7.51 -7.02
C GLU A 143 -14.74 7.90 -7.10
N GLU A 144 -13.89 6.92 -7.40
CA GLU A 144 -12.45 7.11 -7.58
C GLU A 144 -12.14 8.04 -8.77
N VAL A 145 -12.88 7.97 -9.89
CA VAL A 145 -12.71 8.91 -11.02
C VAL A 145 -13.03 10.35 -10.61
N LEU A 146 -14.12 10.56 -9.87
CA LEU A 146 -14.51 11.89 -9.39
C LEU A 146 -13.48 12.45 -8.39
N GLN A 147 -13.03 11.60 -7.48
CA GLN A 147 -12.02 11.96 -6.48
C GLN A 147 -10.67 12.29 -7.13
N GLU A 148 -10.19 11.45 -8.05
CA GLU A 148 -8.93 11.71 -8.76
C GLU A 148 -9.02 13.00 -9.59
N THR A 149 -10.17 13.26 -10.21
CA THR A 149 -10.40 14.50 -10.96
C THR A 149 -10.25 15.74 -10.06
N GLU A 150 -10.81 15.70 -8.85
CA GLU A 150 -10.68 16.79 -7.87
C GLU A 150 -9.22 16.97 -7.43
N ILE A 151 -8.56 15.86 -7.09
CA ILE A 151 -7.15 15.84 -6.66
C ILE A 151 -6.25 16.43 -7.73
N LEU A 152 -6.35 15.94 -8.98
CA LEU A 152 -5.51 16.41 -10.08
C LEU A 152 -5.77 17.89 -10.42
N LYS A 153 -7.00 18.39 -10.27
CA LYS A 153 -7.27 19.83 -10.43
C LYS A 153 -6.54 20.67 -9.39
N HIS A 154 -6.55 20.24 -8.14
CA HIS A 154 -5.83 20.91 -7.07
C HIS A 154 -4.31 20.80 -7.26
N LEU A 155 -3.82 19.62 -7.62
CA LEU A 155 -2.43 19.38 -7.93
C LEU A 155 -1.94 20.24 -9.10
N TYR A 156 -2.71 20.33 -10.18
CA TYR A 156 -2.38 21.19 -11.33
C TYR A 156 -2.19 22.65 -10.92
N MET A 157 -3.03 23.16 -10.02
CA MET A 157 -2.91 24.52 -9.49
C MET A 157 -1.66 24.70 -8.61
N SER A 158 -1.31 23.70 -7.80
CA SER A 158 -0.07 23.69 -7.01
C SER A 158 1.16 23.69 -7.92
N LEU A 159 1.23 22.75 -8.87
CA LEU A 159 2.31 22.62 -9.84
C LEU A 159 2.47 23.88 -10.70
N THR A 160 1.36 24.52 -11.07
CA THR A 160 1.41 25.81 -11.80
C THR A 160 2.05 26.91 -10.94
N ALA A 161 1.74 26.98 -9.65
CA ALA A 161 2.37 27.96 -8.76
C ALA A 161 3.88 27.69 -8.60
N TYR A 162 4.27 26.43 -8.43
CA TYR A 162 5.66 26.02 -8.33
C TYR A 162 6.43 26.28 -9.64
N ILE A 163 6.02 25.63 -10.74
CA ILE A 163 6.77 25.59 -12.01
C ILE A 163 6.65 26.89 -12.80
N LYS A 164 5.46 27.50 -12.86
CA LYS A 164 5.19 28.66 -13.73
C LYS A 164 5.24 29.99 -13.00
N LYS A 165 5.02 30.01 -11.69
CA LYS A 165 5.05 31.24 -10.87
C LYS A 165 6.28 31.36 -9.98
N GLY A 166 7.13 30.32 -9.91
CA GLY A 166 8.39 30.36 -9.18
C GLY A 166 8.21 30.35 -7.66
N LEU A 167 7.16 29.69 -7.17
CA LEU A 167 7.05 29.40 -5.74
C LEU A 167 8.16 28.42 -5.35
N GLU A 168 8.98 28.77 -4.36
CA GLU A 168 10.08 27.93 -3.88
C GLU A 168 9.64 27.12 -2.65
N VAL A 169 10.18 25.91 -2.50
CA VAL A 169 9.93 24.98 -1.40
C VAL A 169 11.25 24.27 -1.09
N ASP A 170 11.64 24.22 0.18
CA ASP A 170 12.84 23.53 0.65
C ASP A 170 12.50 22.09 1.05
N PHE A 171 12.37 21.21 0.05
CA PHE A 171 12.04 19.79 0.25
C PHE A 171 13.09 19.06 1.09
N GLU A 172 14.37 19.46 1.01
CA GLU A 172 15.46 18.85 1.79
C GLU A 172 15.28 19.03 3.31
N LYS A 173 14.55 20.06 3.75
CA LYS A 173 14.18 20.26 5.16
C LYS A 173 12.90 19.52 5.58
N GLY A 174 12.34 18.67 4.72
CA GLY A 174 11.08 17.97 4.97
C GLY A 174 9.85 18.86 4.81
N ASN A 175 9.98 19.98 4.08
CA ASN A 175 8.83 20.80 3.71
C ASN A 175 8.14 20.26 2.45
N THR A 176 6.90 20.68 2.26
CA THR A 176 6.03 20.30 1.14
C THR A 176 5.44 21.52 0.49
N LEU A 177 5.06 21.38 -0.78
CA LEU A 177 4.20 22.33 -1.43
C LEU A 177 2.77 22.13 -0.94
N MET A 178 2.33 22.97 -0.01
CA MET A 178 1.01 22.89 0.59
C MET A 178 0.00 23.71 -0.22
N ARG A 179 -1.14 23.09 -0.53
CA ARG A 179 -2.34 23.76 -1.04
C ARG A 179 -3.47 23.65 -0.04
N MET A 180 -4.01 24.79 0.38
CA MET A 180 -5.07 24.84 1.38
C MET A 180 -6.11 25.91 1.02
N TYR A 181 -7.37 25.63 1.33
CA TYR A 181 -8.42 26.65 1.29
C TYR A 181 -8.37 27.48 2.57
N ASN A 182 -8.26 28.79 2.44
CA ASN A 182 -8.34 29.71 3.57
C ASN A 182 -9.78 30.25 3.68
N PRO A 183 -10.55 29.84 4.70
CA PRO A 183 -11.94 30.28 4.84
C PRO A 183 -12.09 31.76 5.17
N LYS A 184 -11.06 32.40 5.73
CA LYS A 184 -11.11 33.83 6.08
C LYS A 184 -11.05 34.71 4.86
N ASP A 185 -10.19 34.35 3.92
CA ASP A 185 -9.92 35.11 2.71
C ASP A 185 -10.69 34.58 1.49
N GLU A 186 -11.46 33.49 1.67
CA GLU A 186 -12.22 32.77 0.63
C GLU A 186 -11.38 32.41 -0.60
N LEU A 187 -10.11 32.07 -0.38
CA LEU A 187 -9.12 31.86 -1.43
C LEU A 187 -8.34 30.56 -1.22
N TRP A 188 -7.96 29.95 -2.34
CA TRP A 188 -6.98 28.86 -2.34
C TRP A 188 -5.57 29.42 -2.32
N MET A 189 -4.76 28.94 -1.38
CA MET A 189 -3.37 29.34 -1.22
C MET A 189 -2.44 28.18 -1.58
N ASN A 190 -1.28 28.51 -2.13
CA ASN A 190 -0.14 27.60 -2.27
C ASN A 190 1.04 28.23 -1.52
N PHE A 191 1.70 27.48 -0.64
CA PHE A 191 2.83 27.94 0.15
C PHE A 191 3.66 26.75 0.65
N GLU A 192 4.87 27.01 1.10
CA GLU A 192 5.72 26.02 1.76
C GLU A 192 5.23 25.73 3.19
N ALA A 193 5.13 24.45 3.57
CA ALA A 193 4.84 24.04 4.94
C ALA A 193 5.49 22.68 5.28
N PRO A 194 5.86 22.44 6.54
CA PRO A 194 6.40 21.14 6.96
C PRO A 194 5.41 20.00 6.71
N LEU A 195 5.91 18.84 6.29
CA LEU A 195 5.10 17.63 6.25
C LEU A 195 4.76 17.19 7.68
N GLN A 196 3.48 17.06 7.98
CA GLN A 196 3.02 16.59 9.28
C GLN A 196 2.25 15.28 9.10
N ILE A 197 2.93 14.17 9.43
CA ILE A 197 2.33 12.84 9.40
C ILE A 197 2.29 12.32 10.84
N PRO A 198 1.10 12.06 11.40
CA PRO A 198 0.99 11.44 12.71
C PRO A 198 1.48 9.99 12.64
N GLU A 199 2.12 9.53 13.70
CA GLU A 199 2.54 8.12 13.81
C GLU A 199 1.35 7.19 13.61
N LYS A 200 1.57 6.14 12.81
CA LYS A 200 0.58 5.11 12.54
C LYS A 200 0.21 4.38 13.82
N ARG A 201 -1.09 4.20 14.07
CA ARG A 201 -1.59 3.44 15.21
C ARG A 201 -1.70 1.97 14.84
N HIS A 202 -1.04 1.11 15.61
CA HIS A 202 -1.19 -0.34 15.45
C HIS A 202 -2.31 -0.87 16.34
N ILE A 203 -3.13 -1.75 15.77
CA ILE A 203 -4.13 -2.50 16.52
C ILE A 203 -3.41 -3.65 17.24
N ALA A 204 -3.49 -3.65 18.57
CA ALA A 204 -3.00 -4.73 19.42
C ALA A 204 -4.20 -5.47 20.04
N PRO A 205 -4.62 -6.63 19.50
CA PRO A 205 -5.73 -7.38 20.05
C PRO A 205 -5.36 -7.90 21.45
N VAL A 206 -6.34 -7.87 22.36
CA VAL A 206 -6.22 -8.45 23.69
C VAL A 206 -6.95 -9.79 23.68
N LEU A 207 -6.29 -10.85 24.14
CA LEU A 207 -6.92 -12.17 24.24
C LEU A 207 -7.75 -12.24 25.52
N GLU A 208 -9.08 -12.28 25.37
CA GLU A 208 -10.03 -12.35 26.49
C GLU A 208 -10.18 -13.77 27.08
N ASP A 209 -9.82 -14.81 26.33
CA ASP A 209 -9.92 -16.20 26.80
C ASP A 209 -8.78 -16.56 27.78
N GLU A 210 -9.02 -16.24 29.04
CA GLU A 210 -8.13 -16.54 30.17
C GLU A 210 -7.84 -18.05 30.33
N LEU A 211 -8.78 -18.92 29.96
CA LEU A 211 -8.58 -20.37 30.04
C LEU A 211 -7.59 -20.83 28.97
N LEU A 212 -7.73 -20.31 27.74
CA LEU A 212 -6.80 -20.58 26.65
C LEU A 212 -5.40 -20.06 26.98
N ILE A 213 -5.27 -18.83 27.48
CA ILE A 213 -3.98 -18.29 27.88
C ILE A 213 -3.34 -19.12 29.00
N SER A 214 -4.12 -19.54 30.00
CA SER A 214 -3.61 -20.40 31.08
C SER A 214 -3.11 -21.74 30.55
N LYS A 215 -3.83 -22.36 29.60
CA LYS A 215 -3.40 -23.60 28.93
C LYS A 215 -2.11 -23.39 28.15
N LEU A 216 -2.04 -22.37 27.30
CA LEU A 216 -0.85 -22.05 26.52
C LEU A 216 0.34 -21.74 27.41
N GLY A 217 0.13 -20.99 28.49
CA GLY A 217 1.15 -20.65 29.48
C GLY A 217 1.78 -21.86 30.18
N LYS A 218 1.01 -22.95 30.34
CA LYS A 218 1.47 -24.22 30.95
C LYS A 218 2.19 -25.14 29.97
N MET A 219 2.11 -24.90 28.67
CA MET A 219 2.82 -25.73 27.70
C MET A 219 4.33 -25.66 27.93
N LYS A 220 5.01 -26.79 27.74
CA LYS A 220 6.46 -26.88 27.91
C LYS A 220 7.13 -25.95 26.90
N GLN A 221 8.11 -25.18 27.36
CA GLN A 221 8.95 -24.40 26.46
C GLN A 221 9.91 -25.33 25.70
N ILE A 222 9.95 -25.19 24.38
CA ILE A 222 10.85 -25.90 23.48
C ILE A 222 11.95 -24.96 22.98
N LYS A 223 13.16 -25.49 22.80
CA LYS A 223 14.30 -24.73 22.27
C LYS A 223 14.18 -24.63 20.74
N ARG A 224 13.21 -23.85 20.28
CA ARG A 224 12.94 -23.57 18.86
C ARG A 224 12.69 -22.09 18.65
N VAL A 225 13.03 -21.64 17.45
CA VAL A 225 12.68 -20.33 16.91
C VAL A 225 11.73 -20.55 15.74
N TRP A 226 10.58 -19.89 15.77
CA TRP A 226 9.61 -19.94 14.68
C TRP A 226 9.59 -18.62 13.91
N GLU A 227 9.23 -18.68 12.64
CA GLU A 227 8.98 -17.54 11.77
C GLU A 227 7.50 -17.53 11.38
N LEU A 228 6.87 -16.36 11.48
CA LEU A 228 5.48 -16.17 11.10
C LEU A 228 5.32 -14.95 10.20
N ASP A 229 4.58 -15.12 9.12
CA ASP A 229 4.18 -14.01 8.26
C ASP A 229 2.83 -14.28 7.59
N ILE A 230 2.17 -13.21 7.13
CA ILE A 230 1.21 -13.26 6.02
C ILE A 230 1.97 -12.78 4.79
N ALA A 231 2.45 -13.73 4.00
CA ALA A 231 3.32 -13.48 2.86
C ALA A 231 2.51 -13.42 1.55
N TYR A 232 3.00 -12.59 0.62
CA TYR A 232 2.48 -12.47 -0.74
C TYR A 232 3.18 -13.48 -1.66
N LEU A 233 2.41 -14.26 -2.41
CA LEU A 233 2.90 -15.33 -3.29
C LEU A 233 3.43 -14.82 -4.65
N GLY A 234 3.30 -13.52 -4.93
CA GLY A 234 3.59 -12.93 -6.25
C GLY A 234 2.60 -13.32 -7.35
N SER A 235 1.51 -14.02 -7.01
CA SER A 235 0.46 -14.41 -7.95
C SER A 235 -0.76 -13.47 -7.88
N ILE A 236 -1.42 -13.30 -9.02
CA ILE A 236 -2.69 -12.56 -9.15
C ILE A 236 -3.79 -13.55 -9.53
N ILE A 237 -4.84 -13.61 -8.72
CA ILE A 237 -5.95 -14.53 -8.89
C ILE A 237 -7.18 -13.76 -9.36
N ASN A 238 -7.76 -14.22 -10.48
CA ASN A 238 -9.01 -13.69 -11.03
C ASN A 238 -10.18 -14.60 -10.62
N ASP A 239 -10.80 -14.30 -9.49
CA ASP A 239 -11.97 -15.04 -8.99
C ASP A 239 -13.24 -14.17 -9.14
N LYS A 240 -14.30 -14.76 -9.71
CA LYS A 240 -15.60 -14.13 -9.94
C LYS A 240 -16.30 -13.66 -8.66
N LYS A 241 -15.87 -14.16 -7.48
CA LYS A 241 -16.35 -13.71 -6.17
C LYS A 241 -15.93 -12.27 -5.86
N TYR A 242 -14.83 -11.78 -6.43
CA TYR A 242 -14.29 -10.46 -6.15
C TYR A 242 -14.50 -9.52 -7.36
N GLU A 243 -14.73 -8.24 -7.07
CA GLU A 243 -14.89 -7.21 -8.12
C GLU A 243 -13.55 -6.83 -8.79
N ARG A 244 -12.42 -7.23 -8.19
CA ARG A 244 -11.05 -6.93 -8.62
C ARG A 244 -10.15 -8.18 -8.48
N PRO A 245 -9.09 -8.31 -9.28
CA PRO A 245 -8.10 -9.38 -9.08
C PRO A 245 -7.45 -9.26 -7.70
N VAL A 246 -7.12 -10.40 -7.09
CA VAL A 246 -6.62 -10.48 -5.72
C VAL A 246 -5.19 -10.97 -5.70
N PHE A 247 -4.38 -10.49 -4.75
CA PHE A 247 -3.07 -11.07 -4.54
C PHE A 247 -3.20 -12.42 -3.84
N GLY A 248 -2.43 -13.41 -4.28
CA GLY A 248 -2.25 -14.65 -3.53
C GLY A 248 -1.53 -14.37 -2.22
N ARG A 249 -2.17 -14.65 -1.09
CA ARG A 249 -1.59 -14.48 0.25
C ARG A 249 -1.70 -15.78 1.04
N VAL A 250 -0.67 -16.05 1.84
CA VAL A 250 -0.62 -17.22 2.71
C VAL A 250 -0.03 -16.83 4.07
N CYS A 251 -0.68 -17.25 5.14
CA CYS A 251 -0.13 -17.19 6.48
C CYS A 251 0.71 -18.44 6.71
N ILE A 252 2.00 -18.29 7.01
CA ILE A 252 2.95 -19.40 7.14
C ILE A 252 3.62 -19.31 8.51
N LEU A 253 3.63 -20.43 9.22
CA LEU A 253 4.46 -20.65 10.40
C LEU A 253 5.55 -21.68 10.06
N GLY A 254 6.82 -21.28 10.13
CA GLY A 254 7.98 -22.12 9.86
C GLY A 254 8.90 -22.28 11.07
N ASP A 255 9.64 -23.38 11.14
CA ASP A 255 10.71 -23.60 12.12
C ASP A 255 12.05 -23.15 11.54
N SER A 256 12.64 -22.07 12.09
CA SER A 256 13.88 -21.48 11.57
C SER A 256 15.09 -22.40 11.62
N GLU A 257 15.10 -23.40 12.51
CA GLU A 257 16.25 -24.29 12.69
C GLU A 257 16.22 -25.45 11.68
N THR A 258 15.02 -25.93 11.37
CA THR A 258 14.85 -27.09 10.47
C THR A 258 14.49 -26.71 9.04
N GLY A 259 13.99 -25.49 8.80
CA GLY A 259 13.49 -25.07 7.49
C GLY A 259 12.10 -25.61 7.15
N ILE A 260 11.42 -26.27 8.09
CA ILE A 260 10.14 -26.94 7.84
C ILE A 260 8.98 -25.98 8.09
N VAL A 261 8.00 -25.98 7.19
CA VAL A 261 6.69 -25.35 7.43
C VAL A 261 5.91 -26.18 8.45
N ILE A 262 5.62 -25.57 9.60
CA ILE A 262 4.87 -26.18 10.71
C ILE A 262 3.38 -26.14 10.42
N ASN A 263 2.88 -24.98 9.97
CA ASN A 263 1.47 -24.75 9.70
C ASN A 263 1.30 -23.65 8.64
N GLN A 264 0.21 -23.69 7.88
CA GLN A 264 -0.09 -22.66 6.90
C GLN A 264 -1.61 -22.52 6.65
N ASN A 265 -2.03 -21.33 6.24
CA ASN A 265 -3.40 -21.07 5.79
C ASN A 265 -3.44 -20.06 4.65
N MET A 266 -4.19 -20.32 3.59
CA MET A 266 -4.43 -19.34 2.53
C MET A 266 -5.28 -18.19 3.08
N VAL A 267 -4.98 -16.95 2.66
CA VAL A 267 -5.64 -15.75 3.19
C VAL A 267 -6.36 -15.01 2.07
N ALA A 268 -7.69 -15.06 2.09
CA ALA A 268 -8.49 -14.27 1.17
C ALA A 268 -8.49 -12.79 1.57
N PRO A 269 -8.76 -11.83 0.66
CA PRO A 269 -8.77 -10.39 0.97
C PRO A 269 -9.78 -9.97 2.05
N THR A 270 -10.83 -10.76 2.23
CA THR A 270 -11.92 -10.50 3.19
C THR A 270 -11.72 -11.22 4.53
N ASP A 271 -10.68 -12.03 4.66
CA ASP A 271 -10.42 -12.76 5.89
C ASP A 271 -9.88 -11.81 6.97
N ASP A 272 -10.17 -12.14 8.23
CA ASP A 272 -9.59 -11.45 9.37
C ASP A 272 -8.15 -11.95 9.57
N ASP A 273 -7.18 -11.08 9.28
CA ASP A 273 -5.75 -11.34 9.44
C ASP A 273 -5.41 -11.76 10.90
N ILE A 274 -6.08 -11.19 11.91
CA ILE A 274 -5.86 -11.49 13.34
C ILE A 274 -6.27 -12.92 13.65
N GLN A 275 -7.49 -13.30 13.25
CA GLN A 275 -8.00 -14.66 13.44
C GLN A 275 -7.16 -15.68 12.68
N THR A 276 -6.76 -15.34 11.46
CA THR A 276 -5.89 -16.19 10.63
C THR A 276 -4.58 -16.48 11.32
N ILE A 277 -3.90 -15.45 11.83
CA ILE A 277 -2.65 -15.58 12.57
C ILE A 277 -2.83 -16.46 13.81
N PHE A 278 -3.87 -16.24 14.62
CA PHE A 278 -4.10 -17.06 15.80
C PHE A 278 -4.42 -18.51 15.47
N ASN A 279 -5.18 -18.78 14.41
CA ASN A 279 -5.47 -20.13 13.94
C ASN A 279 -4.22 -20.86 13.43
N VAL A 280 -3.24 -20.13 12.90
CA VAL A 280 -1.97 -20.70 12.45
C VAL A 280 -1.01 -20.97 13.62
N VAL A 281 -0.98 -20.07 14.62
CA VAL A 281 0.01 -20.12 15.72
C VAL A 281 -0.43 -20.97 16.91
N ILE A 282 -1.69 -20.89 17.32
CA ILE A 282 -2.16 -21.50 18.58
C ILE A 282 -2.11 -23.03 18.55
N PRO A 283 -2.58 -23.74 17.49
CA PRO A 283 -2.55 -25.20 17.47
C PRO A 283 -1.12 -25.77 17.59
N PRO A 284 -0.11 -25.28 16.85
CA PRO A 284 1.27 -25.72 17.04
C PRO A 284 1.82 -25.51 18.45
N ILE A 285 1.47 -24.42 19.14
CA ILE A 285 1.87 -24.23 20.55
C ILE A 285 1.25 -25.32 21.45
N MET A 286 0.00 -25.68 21.19
CA MET A 286 -0.72 -26.70 21.96
C MET A 286 -0.16 -28.12 21.73
N GLU A 287 0.30 -28.40 20.50
CA GLU A 287 0.77 -29.73 20.09
C GLU A 287 2.27 -29.94 20.34
N LEU A 288 3.09 -28.95 19.97
CA LEU A 288 4.57 -29.06 20.00
C LEU A 288 5.17 -28.43 21.25
N GLY A 289 4.46 -27.49 21.88
CA GLY A 289 4.95 -26.67 22.98
C GLY A 289 5.28 -25.24 22.57
N LYS A 290 5.58 -24.39 23.56
CA LYS A 290 5.88 -22.96 23.32
C LYS A 290 7.28 -22.78 22.76
N PRO A 291 7.47 -22.12 21.61
CA PRO A 291 8.81 -21.78 21.14
C PRO A 291 9.49 -20.81 22.12
N GLN A 292 10.82 -20.74 22.06
CA GLN A 292 11.56 -19.70 22.77
C GLN A 292 11.32 -18.33 22.16
N LYS A 293 11.17 -18.29 20.83
CA LYS A 293 11.05 -17.05 20.08
C LYS A 293 10.15 -17.25 18.85
N ILE A 294 9.36 -16.23 18.53
CA ILE A 294 8.70 -16.05 17.23
C ILE A 294 9.30 -14.80 16.57
N LEU A 295 9.71 -14.95 15.31
CA LEU A 295 10.14 -13.89 14.42
C LEU A 295 8.97 -13.51 13.51
N VAL A 296 8.70 -12.21 13.38
CA VAL A 296 7.65 -11.68 12.50
C VAL A 296 8.23 -10.60 11.59
N ARG A 297 7.64 -10.38 10.42
CA ARG A 297 8.28 -9.50 9.42
C ARG A 297 8.20 -8.02 9.75
N ASP A 298 7.06 -7.59 10.27
CA ASP A 298 6.74 -6.18 10.45
C ASP A 298 6.01 -5.92 11.78
N GLU A 299 5.78 -4.64 12.03
CA GLU A 299 5.09 -4.18 13.22
C GLU A 299 3.62 -4.64 13.24
N TYR A 300 2.96 -4.74 12.08
CA TYR A 300 1.57 -5.16 12.01
C TYR A 300 1.37 -6.54 12.65
N ILE A 301 2.16 -7.53 12.24
CA ILE A 301 2.09 -8.89 12.81
C ILE A 301 2.62 -8.91 14.25
N TYR A 302 3.64 -8.09 14.55
CA TYR A 302 4.17 -7.95 15.91
C TYR A 302 3.08 -7.52 16.90
N TYR A 303 2.34 -6.47 16.59
CA TYR A 303 1.29 -5.96 17.48
C TYR A 303 0.11 -6.93 17.61
N ILE A 304 -0.19 -7.71 16.57
CA ILE A 304 -1.19 -8.79 16.63
C ILE A 304 -0.81 -9.86 17.67
N LEU A 305 0.47 -10.28 17.68
CA LEU A 305 0.95 -11.33 18.58
C LEU A 305 1.43 -10.83 19.94
N LYS A 306 1.52 -9.52 20.14
CA LYS A 306 2.18 -8.91 21.30
C LYS A 306 1.59 -9.40 22.63
N ASP A 307 0.26 -9.36 22.76
CA ASP A 307 -0.42 -9.80 23.99
C ASP A 307 -0.23 -11.30 24.23
N LEU A 308 -0.49 -12.13 23.20
CA LEU A 308 -0.29 -13.58 23.28
C LEU A 308 1.12 -13.94 23.75
N CYS A 309 2.14 -13.38 23.10
CA CYS A 309 3.53 -13.71 23.38
C CYS A 309 3.95 -13.22 24.78
N HIS A 310 3.53 -12.02 25.17
CA HIS A 310 3.79 -11.49 26.51
C HIS A 310 3.22 -12.39 27.59
N ARG A 311 1.92 -12.73 27.49
CA ARG A 311 1.20 -13.52 28.50
C ARG A 311 1.69 -14.97 28.58
N THR A 312 2.18 -15.52 27.47
CA THR A 312 2.68 -16.90 27.39
C THR A 312 4.19 -17.03 27.59
N LYS A 313 4.92 -15.91 27.74
CA LYS A 313 6.38 -15.82 27.89
C LYS A 313 7.16 -16.34 26.68
N ILE A 314 6.66 -16.06 25.48
CA ILE A 314 7.35 -16.31 24.21
C ILE A 314 8.04 -15.00 23.80
N LYS A 315 9.31 -15.05 23.43
CA LYS A 315 10.00 -13.85 22.92
C LYS A 315 9.47 -13.52 21.52
N LEU A 316 9.17 -12.25 21.25
CA LEU A 316 8.69 -11.79 19.95
C LEU A 316 9.67 -10.74 19.41
N GLU A 317 10.13 -10.90 18.18
CA GLU A 317 11.10 -9.99 17.53
C GLU A 317 10.71 -9.74 16.07
N ILE A 318 10.97 -8.53 15.59
CA ILE A 318 10.79 -8.16 14.18
C ILE A 318 12.06 -8.50 13.39
N LYS A 319 11.90 -9.08 12.21
CA LYS A 319 12.98 -9.36 11.26
C LYS A 319 12.45 -9.33 9.83
N GLY A 320 12.91 -8.41 8.99
CA GLY A 320 12.38 -8.25 7.62
C GLY A 320 12.60 -9.45 6.69
N ARG A 321 13.65 -10.25 6.92
CA ARG A 321 13.87 -11.54 6.22
C ARG A 321 13.62 -12.74 7.12
N LEU A 322 12.70 -13.59 6.68
CA LEU A 322 12.27 -14.80 7.37
C LEU A 322 12.65 -15.98 6.48
N ASN A 323 13.73 -16.68 6.82
CA ASN A 323 14.39 -17.64 5.94
C ASN A 323 13.43 -18.72 5.41
N VAL A 324 12.58 -19.28 6.27
CA VAL A 324 11.65 -20.37 5.92
C VAL A 324 10.53 -19.84 5.04
N VAL A 325 9.95 -18.70 5.42
CA VAL A 325 8.88 -18.04 4.67
C VAL A 325 9.39 -17.62 3.30
N ASP A 326 10.53 -16.92 3.23
CA ASP A 326 11.10 -16.39 2.00
C ASP A 326 11.49 -17.54 1.03
N SER A 327 12.02 -18.65 1.57
CA SER A 327 12.32 -19.84 0.77
C SER A 327 11.05 -20.48 0.21
N PHE A 328 9.99 -20.59 1.01
CA PHE A 328 8.69 -21.10 0.56
C PHE A 328 8.12 -20.25 -0.57
N ILE A 329 8.16 -18.91 -0.45
CA ILE A 329 7.69 -18.00 -1.51
C ILE A 329 8.52 -18.18 -2.78
N HIS A 330 9.85 -18.23 -2.66
CA HIS A 330 10.73 -18.41 -3.80
C HIS A 330 10.47 -19.73 -4.56
N GLU A 331 10.30 -20.83 -3.83
CA GLU A 331 9.94 -22.12 -4.42
C GLU A 331 8.56 -22.07 -5.09
N PHE A 332 7.56 -21.48 -4.42
CA PHE A 332 6.22 -21.33 -4.98
C PHE A 332 6.23 -20.57 -6.32
N SER A 333 6.97 -19.45 -6.39
CA SER A 333 7.08 -18.66 -7.62
C SER A 333 7.84 -19.40 -8.73
N THR A 334 8.83 -20.24 -8.38
CA THR A 334 9.66 -20.97 -9.35
C THR A 334 8.92 -22.15 -9.99
N PHE A 335 8.07 -22.83 -9.23
CA PHE A 335 7.36 -24.02 -9.69
C PHE A 335 6.01 -23.74 -10.37
N GLY A 336 5.61 -22.46 -10.48
CA GLY A 336 4.51 -22.01 -11.34
C GLY A 336 3.20 -22.77 -11.11
N PHE A 337 2.58 -22.57 -9.95
CA PHE A 337 1.20 -22.99 -9.69
C PHE A 337 0.20 -21.90 -10.07
#